data_AF-A0A960SVP7-F1
#
_entry.id   AF-A0A960SVP7-F1
#
_cell.length_a   1.000
_cell.length_b   1.000
_cell.length_c   1.000
_cell.angle_alpha   90.00
_cell.angle_beta   90.00
_cell.angle_gamma   90.00
#
_symmetry.space_group_name_H-M   'P 1'
#
loop_
_entity.id
_entity.type
_entity.pdbx_description
1 polymer ?
#
loop_
_entity_poly.entity_id
_entity_poly.type
_entity_poly.pdbx_seq_one_letter_code
_entity_poly.pdbx_strand_id
1 'polypeptide(L)'
;KAFSLMTLLNGLGIPELTAPELTGAWEWKLARMESGAMSRSEFMAEIAAMTERIVARAKSYDSDTIPGDFGELKTPCPKCGGLIKETYKKFQCQSCDFSLWKIVAGRQFEGGEIDELLTERKIGPLTGFRNKMGRPFNAIIKLNAENAPEFDFGQGSASDSAEEVDFSQSEAQGACPKCGARVFAHGMAYVCEKSQGPAKSCDFRS
;
A
#
# COMPACT_ATOMS: atom_id res chain seq x y z
N LYS A 1 -0.59 9.30 6.96
CA LYS A 1 0.24 8.54 7.94
C LYS A 1 -0.06 8.92 9.39
N ALA A 2 0.03 10.21 9.78
CA ALA A 2 -0.25 10.63 11.17
C ALA A 2 -1.70 10.34 11.63
N PHE A 3 -2.70 10.63 10.80
CA PHE A 3 -4.11 10.33 11.13
C PHE A 3 -4.37 8.84 11.36
N SER A 4 -3.83 7.97 10.51
CA SER A 4 -3.97 6.51 10.67
C SER A 4 -3.36 6.00 11.97
N LEU A 5 -2.22 6.57 12.40
CA LEU A 5 -1.60 6.24 13.67
C LEU A 5 -2.48 6.69 14.85
N MET A 6 -3.05 7.90 14.80
CA MET A 6 -3.94 8.37 15.86
C MET A 6 -5.22 7.52 15.94
N THR A 7 -5.82 7.14 14.81
CA THR A 7 -6.96 6.23 14.77
C THR A 7 -6.62 4.87 15.37
N LEU A 8 -5.43 4.34 15.06
CA LEU A 8 -4.94 3.09 15.66
C LEU A 8 -4.80 3.22 17.18
N LEU A 9 -4.11 4.26 17.67
CA LEU A 9 -3.86 4.46 19.10
C LEU A 9 -5.17 4.65 19.88
N ASN A 10 -6.12 5.40 19.32
CA ASN A 10 -7.45 5.58 19.90
C ASN A 10 -8.25 4.28 19.88
N GLY A 11 -8.23 3.53 18.77
CA GLY A 11 -8.93 2.25 18.64
C GLY A 11 -8.35 1.15 19.55
N LEU A 12 -7.04 1.19 19.83
CA LEU A 12 -6.39 0.31 20.80
C LEU A 12 -6.68 0.72 22.26
N GLY A 13 -7.38 1.84 22.47
CA GLY A 13 -7.65 2.39 23.79
C GLY A 13 -6.35 2.72 24.54
N ILE A 14 -5.38 3.34 23.86
CA ILE A 14 -4.11 3.79 24.47
C ILE A 14 -4.11 5.32 24.57
N PRO A 15 -4.96 5.92 25.45
CA PRO A 15 -4.96 7.37 25.64
C PRO A 15 -3.63 7.87 26.21
N GLU A 16 -2.85 6.99 26.85
CA GLU A 16 -1.55 7.32 27.45
C GLU A 16 -0.55 7.94 26.46
N LEU A 17 -0.68 7.66 25.16
CA LEU A 17 0.20 8.16 24.11
C LEU A 17 -0.41 9.30 23.27
N THR A 18 -1.68 9.64 23.50
CA THR A 18 -2.42 10.60 22.66
C THR A 18 -3.08 11.74 23.44
N ALA A 19 -3.30 11.59 24.75
CA ALA A 19 -4.00 12.57 25.57
C ALA A 19 -3.05 13.61 26.17
N PRO A 20 -3.27 14.92 25.95
CA PRO A 20 -2.42 15.99 26.49
C PRO A 20 -2.44 16.06 28.02
N GLU A 21 -3.52 15.62 28.66
CA GLU A 21 -3.67 15.59 30.12
C GLU A 21 -2.66 14.64 30.78
N LEU A 22 -2.33 13.54 30.11
CA LEU A 22 -1.33 12.58 30.60
C LEU A 22 0.06 13.20 30.58
N THR A 23 0.42 13.96 29.54
CA THR A 23 1.67 14.74 29.51
C THR A 23 1.75 15.69 30.71
N GLY A 24 0.64 16.34 31.08
CA GLY A 24 0.57 17.16 32.29
C GLY A 24 0.79 16.36 33.58
N ALA A 25 0.22 15.15 33.67
CA ALA A 25 0.43 14.26 34.80
C ALA A 25 1.89 13.80 34.94
N TRP A 26 2.60 13.62 33.81
CA TRP A 26 4.04 13.30 33.80
C TRP A 26 4.87 14.45 34.36
N GLU A 27 4.66 15.68 33.88
CA GLU A 27 5.34 16.87 34.38
C GLU A 27 5.10 17.09 35.88
N TRP A 28 3.87 16.86 36.34
CA TRP A 28 3.55 16.92 37.75
C TRP A 28 4.31 15.87 38.59
N LYS A 29 4.45 14.64 38.09
CA LYS A 29 5.24 13.59 38.77
C LYS A 29 6.73 13.90 38.77
N LEU A 30 7.26 14.47 37.68
CA LEU A 30 8.64 14.94 37.61
C LEU A 30 8.91 16.02 38.65
N ALA A 31 8.03 17.01 38.80
CA ALA A 31 8.14 18.03 39.84
C ALA A 31 8.08 17.45 41.27
N ARG A 32 7.24 16.42 41.50
CA ARG A 32 7.20 15.73 42.80
C ARG A 32 8.50 14.98 43.10
N MET A 33 9.11 14.36 42.09
CA MET A 33 10.41 13.71 42.23
C MET A 33 11.51 14.74 42.52
N GLU A 34 11.50 15.90 41.88
CA GLU A 34 12.43 17.01 42.16
C GLU A 34 12.30 17.52 43.60
N SER A 35 11.06 17.69 44.08
CA SER A 35 10.78 18.11 45.47
C SER A 35 11.05 17.04 46.54
N GLY A 36 11.47 15.83 46.14
CA GLY A 36 11.68 14.70 47.05
C GLY A 36 10.40 14.03 47.57
N ALA A 37 9.23 14.44 47.08
CA ALA A 37 7.92 13.91 47.45
C ALA A 37 7.54 12.60 46.72
N MET A 38 8.40 12.12 45.81
CA MET A 38 8.27 10.84 45.11
C MET A 38 9.66 10.25 44.88
N SER A 39 9.81 8.94 45.08
CA SER A 39 11.09 8.28 44.79
C SER A 39 11.24 7.97 43.30
N ARG A 40 12.48 8.01 42.79
CA ARG A 40 12.76 7.59 41.40
C ARG A 40 12.31 6.15 41.13
N SER A 41 12.47 5.25 42.09
CA SER A 41 12.05 3.85 41.96
C SER A 41 10.53 3.71 41.79
N GLU A 42 9.75 4.46 42.56
CA GLU A 42 8.30 4.50 42.45
C GLU A 42 7.86 5.05 41.10
N PHE A 43 8.48 6.15 40.66
CA PHE A 43 8.23 6.71 39.33
C PHE A 43 8.53 5.70 38.20
N MET A 44 9.69 5.04 38.23
CA MET A 44 10.07 4.04 37.22
C MET A 44 9.15 2.81 37.23
N ALA A 45 8.64 2.40 38.40
CA ALA A 45 7.67 1.31 38.50
C ALA A 45 6.36 1.66 37.78
N GLU A 46 5.91 2.91 37.87
CA GLU A 46 4.74 3.38 37.13
C GLU A 46 4.97 3.40 35.61
N ILE A 47 6.16 3.81 35.14
CA ILE A 47 6.53 3.75 33.72
C ILE A 47 6.48 2.31 33.21
N ALA A 48 7.07 1.38 33.96
CA ALA A 48 7.10 -0.03 33.60
C ALA A 48 5.68 -0.59 33.50
N ALA A 49 4.83 -0.35 34.51
CA ALA A 49 3.44 -0.78 34.51
C ALA A 49 2.63 -0.18 33.36
N MET A 50 2.86 1.09 33.01
CA MET A 50 2.23 1.71 31.85
C MET A 50 2.68 1.03 30.55
N THR A 51 3.97 0.82 30.38
CA THR A 51 4.55 0.17 29.20
C THR A 51 4.02 -1.25 29.02
N GLU A 52 3.91 -2.01 30.11
CA GLU A 52 3.34 -3.36 30.11
C GLU A 52 1.88 -3.36 29.65
N ARG A 53 1.05 -2.42 30.13
CA ARG A 53 -0.34 -2.28 29.66
C ARG A 53 -0.42 -1.95 28.17
N ILE A 54 0.43 -1.05 27.68
CA ILE A 54 0.49 -0.69 26.27
C ILE A 54 0.86 -1.91 25.42
N VAL A 55 1.89 -2.66 25.82
CA VAL A 55 2.31 -3.88 25.12
C VAL A 55 1.25 -4.97 25.18
N ALA A 56 0.59 -5.15 26.32
CA ALA A 56 -0.49 -6.11 26.47
C ALA A 56 -1.67 -5.79 25.55
N ARG A 57 -2.11 -4.52 25.50
CA ARG A 57 -3.14 -4.05 24.57
C ARG A 57 -2.71 -4.29 23.13
N ALA A 58 -1.52 -3.86 22.74
CA ALA A 58 -1.01 -4.07 21.38
C ALA A 58 -0.93 -5.56 20.97
N LYS A 59 -0.60 -6.46 21.90
CA LYS A 59 -0.56 -7.92 21.65
C LYS A 59 -1.94 -8.56 21.57
N SER A 60 -2.90 -8.08 22.36
CA SER A 60 -4.24 -8.66 22.44
C SER A 60 -5.15 -8.29 21.26
N TYR A 61 -4.81 -7.27 20.48
CA TYR A 61 -5.63 -6.77 19.39
C TYR A 61 -5.21 -7.37 18.05
N ASP A 62 -6.12 -8.15 17.44
CA ASP A 62 -6.03 -8.55 16.04
C ASP A 62 -6.43 -7.36 15.15
N SER A 63 -5.75 -7.17 14.04
CA SER A 63 -5.89 -6.00 13.17
C SER A 63 -7.27 -5.79 12.55
N ASP A 64 -8.13 -6.80 12.61
CA ASP A 64 -9.51 -6.72 12.13
C ASP A 64 -10.48 -6.14 13.21
N THR A 65 -9.99 -5.84 14.42
CA THR A 65 -10.82 -5.39 15.56
C THR A 65 -10.73 -3.90 15.89
N ILE A 66 -10.02 -3.10 15.09
CA ILE A 66 -9.88 -1.65 15.34
C ILE A 66 -11.25 -0.99 15.12
N PRO A 67 -11.91 -0.48 16.18
CA PRO A 67 -13.20 0.15 16.06
C PRO A 67 -13.04 1.48 15.31
N GLY A 68 -13.84 1.69 14.28
CA GLY A 68 -13.86 2.92 13.51
C GLY A 68 -14.82 2.80 12.34
N ASP A 69 -15.51 3.90 12.04
CA ASP A 69 -16.21 4.04 10.77
C ASP A 69 -15.20 4.54 9.74
N PHE A 70 -14.66 3.61 8.96
CA PHE A 70 -13.72 3.93 7.88
C PHE A 70 -14.44 4.18 6.54
N GLY A 71 -15.77 4.10 6.53
CA GLY A 71 -16.59 4.22 5.34
C GLY A 71 -16.93 2.89 4.68
N GLU A 72 -17.72 2.98 3.62
CA GLU A 72 -18.24 1.87 2.83
C GLU A 72 -17.96 2.15 1.35
N LEU A 73 -17.72 1.08 0.59
CA LEU A 73 -17.56 1.18 -0.87
C LEU A 73 -18.93 1.29 -1.54
N LYS A 74 -18.98 1.99 -2.67
CA LYS A 74 -20.20 2.10 -3.48
C LYS A 74 -20.39 0.86 -4.33
N THR A 75 -19.29 0.24 -4.76
CA THR A 75 -19.32 -0.92 -5.64
C THR A 75 -19.63 -2.19 -4.83
N PRO A 76 -20.60 -3.02 -5.26
CA PRO A 76 -20.92 -4.26 -4.58
C PRO A 76 -19.79 -5.29 -4.72
N CYS A 77 -19.77 -6.27 -3.82
CA CYS A 77 -18.76 -7.31 -3.83
C CYS A 77 -18.78 -8.12 -5.14
N PRO A 78 -17.64 -8.31 -5.83
CA PRO A 78 -17.59 -9.04 -7.09
C PRO A 78 -17.87 -10.55 -6.93
N LYS A 79 -17.79 -11.09 -5.70
CA LYS A 79 -18.02 -12.51 -5.41
C LYS A 79 -19.48 -12.83 -5.06
N CYS A 80 -20.15 -11.94 -4.31
CA CYS A 80 -21.50 -12.22 -3.77
C CYS A 80 -22.51 -11.07 -3.91
N GLY A 81 -22.10 -9.90 -4.41
CA GLY A 81 -22.94 -8.71 -4.51
C GLY A 81 -23.17 -7.96 -3.18
N GLY A 82 -22.65 -8.46 -2.06
CA GLY A 82 -22.80 -7.84 -0.73
C GLY A 82 -22.04 -6.54 -0.55
N LEU A 83 -22.36 -5.80 0.51
CA LEU A 83 -21.71 -4.55 0.89
C LEU A 83 -20.24 -4.79 1.29
N ILE A 84 -19.33 -3.94 0.81
CA ILE A 84 -17.94 -3.91 1.23
C ILE A 84 -17.74 -2.73 2.17
N LYS A 85 -17.22 -3.00 3.37
CA LYS A 85 -16.82 -1.98 4.34
C LYS A 85 -15.33 -1.81 4.36
N GLU A 86 -14.89 -0.57 4.55
CA GLU A 86 -13.50 -0.27 4.81
C GLU A 86 -13.17 -0.61 6.28
N THR A 87 -12.01 -1.21 6.50
CA THR A 87 -11.43 -1.44 7.81
C THR A 87 -10.06 -0.77 7.87
N TYR A 88 -9.39 -0.84 9.02
CA TYR A 88 -8.07 -0.25 9.18
C TYR A 88 -7.04 -0.76 8.15
N LYS A 89 -7.11 -2.05 7.76
CA LYS A 89 -6.15 -2.67 6.84
C LYS A 89 -6.73 -3.14 5.52
N LYS A 90 -8.05 -3.34 5.42
CA LYS A 90 -8.67 -4.03 4.30
C LYS A 90 -9.95 -3.33 3.86
N PHE A 91 -10.36 -3.61 2.63
CA PHE A 91 -11.75 -3.48 2.19
C PHE A 91 -12.36 -4.88 2.27
N GLN A 92 -13.33 -5.09 3.15
CA GLN A 92 -13.85 -6.42 3.48
C GLN A 92 -15.34 -6.51 3.22
N CYS A 93 -15.73 -7.53 2.46
CA CYS A 93 -17.14 -7.87 2.25
C CYS A 93 -17.76 -8.35 3.57
N GLN A 94 -18.98 -7.91 3.85
CA GLN A 94 -19.71 -8.30 5.06
C GLN A 94 -20.49 -9.62 4.90
N SER A 95 -20.61 -10.12 3.67
CA SER A 95 -21.43 -11.30 3.35
C SER A 95 -20.63 -12.52 2.88
N CYS A 96 -19.34 -12.36 2.56
CA CYS A 96 -18.46 -13.46 2.16
C CYS A 96 -17.01 -13.20 2.59
N ASP A 97 -16.11 -14.10 2.21
CA ASP A 97 -14.66 -14.08 2.49
C ASP A 97 -13.85 -13.12 1.60
N PHE A 98 -14.49 -12.37 0.71
CA PHE A 98 -13.79 -11.41 -0.16
C PHE A 98 -13.19 -10.25 0.65
N SER A 99 -11.88 -10.03 0.47
CA SER A 99 -11.19 -8.87 1.04
C SER A 99 -10.01 -8.42 0.18
N LEU A 100 -9.74 -7.12 0.20
CA LEU A 100 -8.59 -6.49 -0.46
C LEU A 100 -7.75 -5.72 0.55
N TRP A 101 -6.43 -5.82 0.47
CA TRP A 101 -5.54 -5.02 1.32
C TRP A 101 -5.56 -3.56 0.91
N LYS A 102 -5.69 -2.68 1.90
CA LYS A 102 -5.67 -1.22 1.72
C LYS A 102 -4.28 -0.70 1.36
N ILE A 103 -3.22 -1.41 1.75
CA ILE A 103 -1.84 -1.05 1.44
C ILE A 103 -1.20 -2.17 0.62
N VAL A 104 -0.77 -1.86 -0.60
CA VAL A 104 -0.07 -2.78 -1.51
C VAL A 104 1.21 -2.13 -2.02
N ALA A 105 2.33 -2.87 -1.95
CA ALA A 105 3.66 -2.38 -2.37
C ALA A 105 4.00 -0.97 -1.83
N GLY A 106 3.64 -0.69 -0.57
CA GLY A 106 3.92 0.58 0.11
C GLY A 106 3.00 1.76 -0.26
N ARG A 107 2.04 1.56 -1.16
CA ARG A 107 1.01 2.53 -1.54
C ARG A 107 -0.30 2.21 -0.84
N GLN A 108 -0.98 3.22 -0.33
CA GLN A 108 -2.33 3.09 0.23
C GLN A 108 -3.36 3.39 -0.86
N PHE A 109 -4.36 2.52 -1.03
CA PHE A 109 -5.52 2.77 -1.88
C PHE A 109 -6.58 3.56 -1.14
N GLU A 110 -7.28 4.41 -1.88
CA GLU A 110 -8.49 5.10 -1.43
C GLU A 110 -9.74 4.34 -1.87
N GLY A 111 -10.86 4.53 -1.16
CA GLY A 111 -12.11 3.84 -1.47
C GLY A 111 -12.56 4.05 -2.92
N GLY A 112 -12.43 5.27 -3.46
CA GLY A 112 -12.76 5.56 -4.86
C GLY A 112 -11.91 4.79 -5.87
N GLU A 113 -10.62 4.57 -5.57
CA GLU A 113 -9.73 3.78 -6.43
C GLU A 113 -10.10 2.30 -6.42
N ILE A 114 -10.55 1.78 -5.27
CA ILE A 114 -11.06 0.41 -5.20
C ILE A 114 -12.42 0.29 -5.88
N ASP A 115 -13.30 1.28 -5.74
CA ASP A 115 -14.57 1.32 -6.47
C ASP A 115 -14.34 1.24 -7.99
N GLU A 116 -13.38 2.00 -8.52
CA GLU A 116 -12.97 1.96 -9.94
C GLU A 116 -12.36 0.59 -10.31
N LEU A 117 -11.41 0.08 -9.52
CA LEU A 117 -10.81 -1.23 -9.76
C LEU A 117 -11.85 -2.37 -9.78
N LEU A 118 -12.83 -2.33 -8.88
CA LEU A 118 -13.90 -3.33 -8.81
C LEU A 118 -14.87 -3.22 -10.00
N THR A 119 -15.13 -2.00 -10.48
CA THR A 119 -16.07 -1.74 -11.58
C THR A 119 -15.44 -2.03 -12.94
N GLU A 120 -14.26 -1.46 -13.20
CA GLU A 120 -13.56 -1.53 -14.49
C GLU A 120 -12.64 -2.75 -14.60
N ARG A 121 -12.44 -3.48 -13.49
CA ARG A 121 -11.46 -4.58 -13.34
C ARG A 121 -10.01 -4.17 -13.60
N LYS A 122 -9.76 -2.88 -13.77
CA LYS A 122 -8.46 -2.27 -14.07
C LYS A 122 -8.43 -0.85 -13.52
N ILE A 123 -7.31 -0.42 -12.97
CA ILE A 123 -7.07 0.98 -12.60
C ILE A 123 -5.61 1.36 -12.88
N GLY A 124 -5.40 2.60 -13.32
CA GLY A 124 -4.07 3.20 -13.47
C GLY A 124 -3.77 3.72 -14.86
N PRO A 125 -2.52 4.11 -15.13
CA PRO A 125 -1.32 3.86 -14.31
C PRO A 125 -1.31 4.66 -13.00
N LEU A 126 -1.11 3.94 -11.89
CA LEU A 126 -0.99 4.53 -10.55
C LEU A 126 0.49 4.70 -10.20
N THR A 127 0.78 5.75 -9.44
CA THR A 127 2.12 6.09 -8.96
C THR A 127 2.25 5.84 -7.45
N GLY A 128 3.48 5.77 -6.95
CA GLY A 128 3.75 5.68 -5.52
C GLY A 128 3.97 4.26 -4.98
N PHE A 129 4.01 3.24 -5.84
CA PHE A 129 4.44 1.90 -5.45
C PHE A 129 5.94 1.86 -5.22
N ARG A 130 6.39 0.95 -4.36
CA ARG A 130 7.80 0.71 -4.05
C ARG A 130 8.12 -0.78 -4.11
N ASN A 131 9.20 -1.12 -4.79
CA ASN A 131 9.67 -2.50 -4.87
C ASN A 131 10.34 -2.95 -3.55
N LYS A 132 10.78 -4.21 -3.47
CA LYS A 132 11.46 -4.75 -2.29
C LYS A 132 12.73 -3.98 -1.88
N MET A 133 13.37 -3.30 -2.83
CA MET A 133 14.54 -2.44 -2.60
C MET A 133 14.16 -0.97 -2.30
N GLY A 134 12.88 -0.66 -2.14
CA GLY A 134 12.37 0.67 -1.86
C GLY A 134 12.31 1.63 -3.06
N ARG A 135 12.69 1.19 -4.26
CA ARG A 135 12.67 2.04 -5.47
C ARG A 135 11.24 2.27 -5.95
N PRO A 136 10.86 3.51 -6.29
CA PRO A 136 9.52 3.82 -6.76
C PRO A 136 9.28 3.23 -8.15
N PHE A 137 8.05 2.81 -8.43
CA PHE A 137 7.60 2.42 -9.76
C PHE A 137 6.12 2.76 -9.97
N ASN A 138 5.71 2.85 -11.23
CA ASN A 138 4.32 3.05 -11.63
C ASN A 138 3.79 1.75 -12.21
N ALA A 139 2.51 1.46 -11.98
CA ALA A 139 1.89 0.25 -12.50
C ALA A 139 0.40 0.42 -12.70
N ILE A 140 -0.15 -0.39 -13.59
CA ILE A 140 -1.59 -0.61 -13.71
C ILE A 140 -1.93 -1.79 -12.79
N ILE A 141 -3.07 -1.74 -12.13
CA ILE A 141 -3.60 -2.85 -11.34
C ILE A 141 -4.77 -3.46 -12.10
N LYS A 142 -4.82 -4.79 -12.20
CA LYS A 142 -5.94 -5.54 -12.78
C LYS A 142 -6.45 -6.58 -11.80
N LEU A 143 -7.75 -6.88 -11.85
CA LEU A 143 -8.32 -8.00 -11.10
C LEU A 143 -8.23 -9.29 -11.92
N ASN A 144 -7.54 -10.29 -11.36
CA ASN A 144 -7.46 -11.63 -11.94
C ASN A 144 -8.79 -12.40 -11.84
N ALA A 145 -8.83 -13.65 -12.32
CA ALA A 145 -10.05 -14.46 -12.34
C ALA A 145 -10.61 -14.72 -10.92
N GLU A 146 -9.74 -14.76 -9.92
CA GLU A 146 -10.06 -14.92 -8.50
C GLU A 146 -10.44 -13.61 -7.80
N ASN A 147 -10.53 -12.50 -8.54
CA ASN A 147 -10.77 -11.14 -8.05
C ASN A 147 -9.67 -10.60 -7.10
N ALA A 148 -8.44 -11.12 -7.24
CA ALA A 148 -7.26 -10.56 -6.57
C ALA A 148 -6.55 -9.53 -7.48
N PRO A 149 -5.98 -8.46 -6.89
CA PRO A 149 -5.28 -7.42 -7.63
C PRO A 149 -3.88 -7.88 -8.04
N GLU A 150 -3.57 -7.76 -9.32
CA GLU A 150 -2.27 -8.06 -9.91
C GLU A 150 -1.69 -6.83 -10.61
N PHE A 151 -0.36 -6.70 -10.54
CA PHE A 151 0.35 -5.66 -11.27
C PHE A 151 0.44 -6.03 -12.74
N ASP A 152 -0.15 -5.20 -13.58
CA ASP A 152 0.04 -5.25 -15.02
C ASP A 152 1.04 -4.17 -15.43
N PHE A 153 2.24 -4.63 -15.80
CA PHE A 153 3.30 -3.75 -16.29
C PHE A 153 3.20 -3.50 -17.81
N GLY A 154 2.20 -4.07 -18.49
CA GLY A 154 2.30 -4.40 -19.91
C GLY A 154 3.34 -5.50 -20.08
N GLN A 155 3.06 -6.50 -20.91
CA GLN A 155 3.95 -7.64 -21.16
C GLN A 155 5.44 -7.25 -21.19
N GLY A 156 6.25 -8.01 -20.42
CA GLY A 156 7.70 -7.89 -20.41
C GLY A 156 8.30 -7.47 -19.07
N SER A 157 8.11 -8.30 -18.04
CA SER A 157 9.13 -8.47 -17.01
C SER A 157 10.48 -8.64 -17.70
N ALA A 158 11.44 -7.80 -17.32
CA ALA A 158 12.83 -7.94 -17.72
C ALA A 158 13.44 -9.20 -17.08
N SER A 159 13.08 -10.37 -17.62
CA SER A 159 13.72 -11.65 -17.36
C SER A 159 13.66 -12.49 -18.65
N ASP A 160 14.71 -12.40 -19.46
CA ASP A 160 15.25 -13.43 -20.36
C ASP A 160 14.28 -14.43 -21.02
N SER A 161 13.22 -13.95 -21.67
CA SER A 161 12.54 -14.71 -22.72
C SER A 161 12.63 -13.92 -24.02
N ALA A 162 13.62 -14.29 -24.83
CA ALA A 162 13.81 -13.83 -26.20
C ALA A 162 12.72 -14.40 -27.11
N GLU A 163 11.47 -13.98 -26.88
CA GLU A 163 10.42 -14.15 -27.88
C GLU A 163 10.48 -12.97 -28.85
N GLU A 164 10.43 -13.29 -30.14
CA GLU A 164 10.37 -12.31 -31.22
C GLU A 164 9.09 -11.50 -31.05
N VAL A 165 9.23 -10.23 -30.66
CA VAL A 165 8.11 -9.30 -30.64
C VAL A 165 7.75 -8.99 -32.08
N ASP A 166 6.62 -9.52 -32.55
CA ASP A 166 6.11 -9.23 -33.89
C ASP A 166 5.54 -7.81 -33.94
N PHE A 167 6.33 -6.89 -34.48
CA PHE A 167 5.94 -5.50 -34.72
C PHE A 167 5.13 -5.30 -36.02
N SER A 168 4.71 -6.36 -36.71
CA SER A 168 3.98 -6.27 -37.99
C SER A 168 2.69 -5.45 -37.91
N GLN A 169 2.05 -5.40 -36.74
CA GLN A 169 0.80 -4.65 -36.51
C GLN A 169 1.00 -3.29 -35.80
N SER A 170 2.25 -2.89 -35.52
CA SER A 170 2.55 -1.65 -34.80
C SER A 170 2.97 -0.52 -35.74
N GLU A 171 2.52 0.71 -35.47
CA GLU A 171 2.95 1.89 -36.21
C GLU A 171 4.29 2.40 -35.70
N ALA A 172 5.24 2.62 -36.62
CA ALA A 172 6.57 3.09 -36.28
C ALA A 172 6.54 4.58 -35.91
N GLN A 173 7.01 4.89 -34.70
CA GLN A 173 6.99 6.23 -34.11
C GLN A 173 8.21 7.07 -34.53
N GLY A 174 9.24 6.44 -35.12
CA GLY A 174 10.43 7.14 -35.61
C GLY A 174 11.66 6.25 -35.75
N ALA A 175 12.80 6.88 -36.02
CA ALA A 175 14.09 6.20 -36.11
C ALA A 175 14.82 6.20 -34.76
N CYS A 176 15.45 5.07 -34.44
CA CYS A 176 16.21 4.87 -33.22
C CYS A 176 17.48 5.73 -33.23
N PRO A 177 17.73 6.56 -32.21
CA PRO A 177 18.89 7.45 -32.18
C PRO A 177 20.23 6.71 -32.04
N LYS A 178 20.22 5.42 -31.67
CA LYS A 178 21.43 4.59 -31.55
C LYS A 178 21.78 3.81 -32.81
N CYS A 179 20.80 3.36 -33.60
CA CYS A 179 21.06 2.45 -34.73
C CYS A 179 20.24 2.74 -35.99
N GLY A 180 19.41 3.79 -35.99
CA GLY A 180 18.57 4.18 -37.13
C GLY A 180 17.40 3.24 -37.45
N ALA A 181 17.27 2.11 -36.73
CA ALA A 181 16.17 1.16 -36.89
C ALA A 181 14.84 1.72 -36.38
N ARG A 182 13.71 1.08 -36.71
CA ARG A 182 12.38 1.59 -36.35
C ARG A 182 12.14 1.47 -34.84
N VAL A 183 11.51 2.50 -34.28
CA VAL A 183 11.07 2.56 -32.88
C VAL A 183 9.56 2.41 -32.82
N PHE A 184 9.10 1.56 -31.91
CA PHE A 184 7.69 1.27 -31.68
C PHE A 184 7.30 1.65 -30.25
N ALA A 185 6.05 2.06 -30.08
CA ALA A 185 5.47 2.22 -28.75
C ALA A 185 5.15 0.83 -28.19
N HIS A 186 5.71 0.50 -27.01
CA HIS A 186 5.49 -0.77 -26.33
C HIS A 186 5.13 -0.53 -24.86
N GLY A 187 3.84 -0.51 -24.57
CA GLY A 187 3.33 -0.13 -23.25
C GLY A 187 3.61 1.34 -22.95
N MET A 188 4.40 1.61 -21.89
CA MET A 188 4.81 2.96 -21.49
C MET A 188 6.21 3.37 -21.99
N ALA A 189 6.83 2.55 -22.85
CA ALA A 189 8.18 2.78 -23.33
C ALA A 189 8.24 2.82 -24.86
N TYR A 190 9.24 3.52 -25.40
CA TYR A 190 9.62 3.47 -26.80
C TYR A 190 10.76 2.48 -26.97
N VAL A 191 10.55 1.43 -27.78
CA VAL A 191 11.48 0.31 -27.93
C VAL A 191 11.93 0.20 -29.39
N CYS A 192 13.23 -0.02 -29.59
CA CYS A 192 13.81 -0.28 -30.91
C CYS A 192 13.50 -1.71 -31.37
N GLU A 193 13.17 -1.92 -32.64
CA GLU A 193 12.93 -3.27 -33.18
C GLU A 193 14.15 -4.20 -33.03
N LYS A 194 15.36 -3.64 -33.08
CA LYS A 194 16.63 -4.37 -32.89
C LYS A 194 17.03 -4.54 -31.43
N SER A 195 16.24 -4.02 -30.48
CA SER A 195 16.50 -4.23 -29.04
C SER A 195 15.80 -5.45 -28.45
N GLN A 196 14.97 -6.13 -29.25
CA GLN A 196 14.21 -7.34 -28.90
C GLN A 196 14.70 -8.54 -29.74
N GLY A 197 14.39 -9.76 -29.28
CA GLY A 197 14.72 -11.01 -29.97
C GLY A 197 16.14 -11.55 -29.73
N PRO A 198 16.44 -12.78 -30.20
CA PRO A 198 17.72 -13.46 -29.97
C PRO A 198 18.91 -12.82 -30.71
N ALA A 199 18.64 -12.04 -31.77
CA ALA A 199 19.64 -11.29 -32.54
C ALA A 199 19.72 -9.81 -32.13
N LYS A 200 19.57 -9.53 -30.82
CA LYS A 200 19.60 -8.18 -30.27
C LYS A 200 20.90 -7.45 -30.64
N SER A 201 20.78 -6.33 -31.36
CA SER A 201 21.92 -5.49 -31.76
C SER A 201 21.81 -4.05 -31.25
N CYS A 202 20.78 -3.74 -30.48
CA CYS A 202 20.51 -2.41 -29.93
C CYS A 202 19.97 -2.53 -28.50
N ASP A 203 20.18 -1.52 -27.66
CA ASP A 203 19.71 -1.47 -26.27
C ASP A 203 18.82 -0.24 -26.01
N PHE A 204 18.36 0.44 -27.06
CA PHE A 204 17.52 1.62 -26.94
C PHE A 204 16.14 1.29 -26.38
N ARG A 205 15.81 1.93 -25.26
CA ARG A 205 14.50 1.97 -24.61
C ARG A 205 14.34 3.33 -23.93
N SER A 206 13.25 4.05 -24.20
CA SER A 206 12.90 5.34 -23.56
C SER A 206 11.56 5.28 -22.88
#